data_AF-W9NP96-F1
#
_entry.id   AF-W9NP96-F1
#
_cell.length_a   1.000
_cell.length_b   1.000
_cell.length_c   1.000
_cell.angle_alpha   90.00
_cell.angle_beta   90.00
_cell.angle_gamma   90.00
#
_symmetry.space_group_name_H-M   'P 1'
#
loop_
_entity.id
_entity.type
_entity.pdbx_description
1 polymer ?
#
loop_
_entity_poly.entity_id
_entity_poly.type
_entity_poly.pdbx_seq_one_letter_code
_entity_poly.pdbx_strand_id
1 'polypeptide(L)'
;MSEPDLQYPMELEIKRPRLSRSITPPRCFEAGTPVGDDSWLSRLSLSQVSLLTQSYFQHFHPSCLILNESLFYSLVLSNAVQTNFAPNYNSCTVLLVCSLGSIVAHYSGHEEWSSGNEQDIGLGFFNLANDMFRDLEGGNWESVQCLLLMGLFYSAKLRVYDAWQANHKACCTVSILVPLQRALEAQHCQLFWIAYLQESQILAEFDFPASGLGKLASSMPLPVIPGAGTDPRHAQYQFFFLALISMRKLLNRILFHLYSRDHTENATNGEPTHIDKPATFMSVSSSVIFELDRQLEQWRTCLPQGLEFLSYSEAQLAEDPQLDQTHRSTDERLRGHLQARYFAAKSIIHRPYIYKTLHHDTTASISDADAAGARTAVGSALMSVVASGILQEPLVLLLHPINSCRSLFACELQLTFVLRSDSCQFVLPSSWEIAGETRKAISGLVAEMSPTAFRDGEILNLLAP
;
A
#
# COMPACT_ATOMS: atom_id res chain seq x y z
N MET A 1 16.20 18.85 -12.14
CA MET A 1 14.88 18.46 -12.69
C MET A 1 13.98 19.66 -12.59
N SER A 2 13.28 20.00 -13.66
CA SER A 2 12.22 21.02 -13.66
C SER A 2 10.94 20.48 -12.99
N GLU A 3 9.98 21.33 -12.65
CA GLU A 3 8.70 20.90 -12.05
C GLU A 3 7.91 19.91 -12.94
N PRO A 4 7.84 20.08 -14.27
CA PRO A 4 7.31 19.05 -15.16
C PRO A 4 8.05 17.71 -15.08
N ASP A 5 9.38 17.73 -14.95
CA ASP A 5 10.16 16.49 -14.86
C ASP A 5 9.83 15.68 -13.59
N LEU A 6 9.28 16.31 -12.54
CA LEU A 6 8.85 15.64 -11.31
C LEU A 6 7.51 14.90 -11.47
N GLN A 7 6.78 15.12 -12.56
CA GLN A 7 5.52 14.42 -12.87
C GLN A 7 5.73 13.07 -13.57
N TYR A 8 6.98 12.62 -13.74
CA TYR A 8 7.31 11.35 -14.39
C TYR A 8 6.54 10.13 -13.85
N PRO A 9 6.20 9.98 -12.55
CA PRO A 9 5.50 8.78 -12.08
C PRO A 9 4.16 8.61 -12.80
N MET A 10 3.40 9.70 -12.94
CA MET A 10 2.11 9.72 -13.59
C MET A 10 2.24 9.44 -15.09
N GLU A 11 3.21 10.08 -15.75
CA GLU A 11 3.43 9.89 -17.18
C GLU A 11 3.81 8.44 -17.52
N LEU A 12 4.70 7.84 -16.73
CA LEU A 12 5.15 6.46 -16.95
C LEU A 12 4.01 5.46 -16.74
N GLU A 13 3.21 5.61 -15.69
CA GLU A 13 2.10 4.70 -15.41
C GLU A 13 0.99 4.81 -16.46
N ILE A 14 0.65 6.01 -16.93
CA ILE A 14 -0.38 6.21 -17.98
C ILE A 14 0.09 5.67 -19.34
N LYS A 15 1.38 5.85 -19.67
CA LYS A 15 1.96 5.36 -20.94
C LYS A 15 2.24 3.85 -20.93
N ARG A 16 2.09 3.19 -19.78
CA ARG A 16 2.39 1.77 -19.61
C ARG A 16 1.50 0.91 -20.53
N PRO A 17 2.04 -0.10 -21.22
CA PRO A 17 1.22 -1.04 -21.99
C PRO A 17 0.17 -1.71 -21.12
N ARG A 18 -1.01 -1.94 -21.69
CA ARG A 18 -2.11 -2.64 -21.00
C ARG A 18 -1.65 -4.03 -20.53
N LEU A 19 -2.19 -4.47 -19.40
CA LEU A 19 -1.97 -5.83 -18.93
C LEU A 19 -2.43 -6.84 -20.01
N SER A 20 -1.64 -7.91 -20.20
CA SER A 20 -1.95 -8.96 -21.16
C SER A 20 -3.33 -9.56 -20.89
N ARG A 21 -4.10 -9.80 -21.95
CA ARG A 21 -5.41 -10.47 -21.90
C ARG A 21 -5.31 -12.00 -22.04
N SER A 22 -4.13 -12.55 -21.76
CA SER A 22 -3.90 -13.98 -21.82
C SER A 22 -4.81 -14.74 -20.86
N ILE A 23 -5.48 -15.77 -21.38
CA ILE A 23 -6.23 -16.76 -20.61
C ILE A 23 -5.52 -18.12 -20.60
N THR A 24 -4.23 -18.13 -20.92
CA THR A 24 -3.41 -19.35 -20.95
C THR A 24 -3.49 -20.05 -19.59
N PRO A 25 -3.74 -21.37 -19.57
CA PRO A 25 -3.78 -22.12 -18.33
C PRO A 25 -2.41 -22.13 -17.63
N PRO A 26 -2.39 -22.22 -16.29
CA PRO A 26 -1.17 -22.56 -15.55
C PRO A 26 -0.58 -23.92 -15.96
N ARG A 27 0.72 -24.14 -15.72
CA ARG A 27 1.43 -25.40 -16.04
C ARG A 27 0.75 -26.65 -15.49
N CYS A 28 0.11 -26.55 -14.33
CA CYS A 28 -0.65 -27.67 -13.75
C CYS A 28 -1.80 -28.19 -14.63
N PHE A 29 -2.19 -27.45 -15.68
CA PHE A 29 -3.22 -27.83 -16.65
C PHE A 29 -2.67 -28.01 -18.08
N GLU A 30 -1.37 -27.82 -18.33
CA GLU A 30 -0.76 -27.97 -19.67
C GLU A 30 -0.66 -29.43 -20.13
N ALA A 31 -0.65 -30.40 -19.21
CA ALA A 31 -0.44 -31.82 -19.50
C ALA A 31 -1.66 -32.57 -20.10
N GLY A 32 -2.72 -31.87 -20.54
CA GLY A 32 -3.88 -32.47 -21.19
C GLY A 32 -4.10 -31.86 -22.57
N THR A 33 -4.13 -32.69 -23.62
CA THR A 33 -4.61 -32.27 -24.94
C THR A 33 -6.00 -31.64 -24.79
N PRO A 34 -6.25 -30.42 -25.30
CA PRO A 34 -7.59 -29.85 -25.30
C PRO A 34 -8.51 -30.78 -26.11
N VAL A 35 -9.48 -31.40 -25.44
CA VAL A 35 -10.54 -32.18 -26.10
C VAL A 35 -11.66 -31.19 -26.42
N GLY A 36 -11.57 -30.51 -27.57
CA GLY A 36 -12.58 -29.55 -28.02
C GLY A 36 -12.46 -28.13 -27.45
N ASP A 37 -13.57 -27.39 -27.43
CA ASP A 37 -13.72 -25.99 -26.94
C ASP A 37 -13.83 -25.89 -25.40
N ASP A 38 -13.54 -26.97 -24.66
CA ASP A 38 -13.70 -27.02 -23.22
C ASP A 38 -12.67 -26.12 -22.51
N SER A 39 -13.17 -25.07 -21.85
CA SER A 39 -12.37 -24.17 -21.01
C SER A 39 -11.61 -24.95 -19.95
N TRP A 40 -10.32 -24.64 -19.72
CA TRP A 40 -9.53 -25.29 -18.67
C TRP A 40 -10.10 -25.10 -17.26
N LEU A 41 -11.00 -24.12 -17.06
CA LEU A 41 -11.78 -23.97 -15.83
C LEU A 41 -12.62 -25.21 -15.51
N SER A 42 -13.10 -25.95 -16.50
CA SER A 42 -13.90 -27.17 -16.28
C SER A 42 -13.07 -28.32 -15.68
N ARG A 43 -11.73 -28.25 -15.81
CA ARG A 43 -10.78 -29.22 -15.27
C ARG A 43 -10.30 -28.89 -13.86
N LEU A 44 -10.74 -27.75 -13.32
CA LEU A 44 -10.34 -27.26 -12.00
C LEU A 44 -10.94 -28.16 -10.91
N SER A 45 -10.09 -28.87 -10.15
CA SER A 45 -10.57 -29.73 -9.07
C SER A 45 -10.99 -28.92 -7.85
N LEU A 46 -11.87 -29.48 -7.00
CA LEU A 46 -12.24 -28.86 -5.73
C LEU A 46 -11.04 -28.66 -4.79
N SER A 47 -10.05 -29.56 -4.84
CA SER A 47 -8.83 -29.43 -4.03
C SER A 47 -7.96 -28.26 -4.50
N GLN A 48 -7.86 -28.05 -5.81
CA GLN A 48 -7.15 -26.90 -6.39
C GLN A 48 -7.85 -25.58 -6.05
N VAL A 49 -9.18 -25.52 -6.20
CA VAL A 49 -9.95 -24.33 -5.78
C VAL A 49 -9.72 -24.04 -4.30
N SER A 50 -9.83 -25.07 -3.45
CA SER A 50 -9.63 -24.95 -2.01
C SER A 50 -8.23 -24.43 -1.67
N LEU A 51 -7.18 -24.93 -2.33
CA LEU A 51 -5.81 -24.45 -2.14
C LEU A 51 -5.70 -22.95 -2.44
N LEU A 52 -6.19 -22.52 -3.60
CA LEU A 52 -6.08 -21.13 -4.03
C LEU A 52 -6.90 -20.19 -3.13
N THR A 53 -8.14 -20.57 -2.80
CA THR A 53 -8.99 -19.75 -1.92
C THR A 53 -8.40 -19.65 -0.52
N GLN A 54 -7.88 -20.75 0.04
CA GLN A 54 -7.20 -20.72 1.35
C GLN A 54 -5.96 -19.84 1.31
N SER A 55 -5.17 -19.91 0.24
CA SER A 55 -3.98 -19.07 0.06
C SER A 55 -4.34 -17.57 0.07
N TYR A 56 -5.42 -17.16 -0.59
CA TYR A 56 -5.94 -15.79 -0.51
C TYR A 56 -6.37 -15.41 0.92
N PHE A 57 -7.16 -16.26 1.58
CA PHE A 57 -7.69 -15.97 2.92
C PHE A 57 -6.63 -15.97 4.02
N GLN A 58 -5.52 -16.69 3.84
CA GLN A 58 -4.39 -16.68 4.76
C GLN A 58 -3.48 -15.47 4.56
N HIS A 59 -3.37 -14.97 3.33
CA HIS A 59 -2.38 -13.93 3.01
C HIS A 59 -2.96 -12.53 2.84
N PHE A 60 -3.83 -12.33 1.84
CA PHE A 60 -4.35 -11.01 1.47
C PHE A 60 -5.52 -10.58 2.35
N HIS A 61 -6.42 -11.50 2.71
CA HIS A 61 -7.61 -11.19 3.48
C HIS A 61 -7.33 -10.53 4.85
N PRO A 62 -6.36 -10.98 5.67
CA PRO A 62 -6.09 -10.38 6.98
C PRO A 62 -5.76 -8.89 6.91
N SER A 63 -5.15 -8.46 5.80
CA SER A 63 -4.74 -7.08 5.57
C SER A 63 -5.79 -6.25 4.81
N CYS A 64 -6.75 -6.91 4.15
CA CYS A 64 -7.76 -6.27 3.31
C CYS A 64 -9.07 -7.07 3.35
N LEU A 65 -9.98 -6.67 4.25
CA LEU A 65 -11.20 -7.41 4.59
C LEU A 65 -12.33 -7.25 3.54
N ILE A 66 -12.05 -7.42 2.25
CA ILE A 66 -13.04 -7.18 1.17
C ILE A 66 -14.22 -8.16 1.25
N LEU A 67 -13.96 -9.40 1.66
CA LEU A 67 -14.92 -10.49 1.72
C LEU A 67 -15.15 -10.93 3.16
N ASN A 68 -16.27 -11.62 3.41
CA ASN A 68 -16.47 -12.39 4.63
C ASN A 68 -16.12 -13.85 4.33
N GLU A 69 -15.12 -14.41 4.99
CA GLU A 69 -14.62 -15.77 4.72
C GLU A 69 -15.70 -16.84 4.87
N SER A 70 -16.50 -16.77 5.94
CA SER A 70 -17.57 -17.74 6.19
C SER A 70 -18.68 -17.69 5.12
N LEU A 71 -19.08 -16.49 4.70
CA LEU A 71 -20.05 -16.30 3.62
C LEU A 71 -19.48 -16.69 2.26
N PHE A 72 -18.18 -16.45 2.04
CA PHE A 72 -17.51 -16.85 0.81
C PHE A 72 -17.58 -18.37 0.63
N TYR A 73 -17.16 -19.16 1.63
CA TYR A 73 -17.17 -20.62 1.50
C TYR A 73 -18.58 -21.20 1.48
N SER A 74 -19.50 -20.70 2.32
CA SER A 74 -20.85 -21.27 2.43
C SER A 74 -21.77 -20.94 1.26
N LEU A 75 -21.64 -19.75 0.66
CA LEU A 75 -22.54 -19.27 -0.38
C LEU A 75 -21.82 -19.02 -1.72
N VAL A 76 -20.82 -18.14 -1.72
CA VAL A 76 -20.20 -17.64 -2.97
C VAL A 76 -19.51 -18.76 -3.74
N LEU A 77 -18.62 -19.50 -3.08
CA LEU A 77 -17.91 -20.63 -3.67
C LEU A 77 -18.87 -21.75 -4.06
N SER A 78 -19.80 -22.10 -3.16
CA SER A 78 -20.80 -23.14 -3.39
C SER A 78 -21.61 -22.86 -4.66
N ASN A 79 -22.11 -21.64 -4.83
CA ASN A 79 -22.88 -21.24 -6.00
C ASN A 79 -22.04 -21.22 -7.29
N ALA A 80 -20.79 -20.75 -7.24
CA ALA A 80 -19.90 -20.75 -8.40
C ALA A 80 -19.63 -22.17 -8.89
N VAL A 81 -19.36 -23.11 -7.98
CA VAL A 81 -19.14 -24.52 -8.31
C VAL A 81 -20.41 -25.19 -8.85
N GLN A 82 -21.56 -24.98 -8.20
CA GLN A 82 -22.84 -25.57 -8.65
C GLN A 82 -23.28 -25.08 -10.03
N THR A 83 -22.93 -23.84 -10.38
CA THR A 83 -23.22 -23.25 -11.69
C THR A 83 -22.10 -23.44 -12.71
N ASN A 84 -21.09 -24.25 -12.41
CA ASN A 84 -19.91 -24.49 -13.24
C ASN A 84 -19.25 -23.18 -13.73
N PHE A 85 -19.07 -22.23 -12.82
CA PHE A 85 -18.50 -20.90 -13.06
C PHE A 85 -19.26 -20.07 -14.12
N ALA A 86 -20.59 -20.21 -14.21
CA ALA A 86 -21.42 -19.37 -15.06
C ALA A 86 -21.21 -17.86 -14.80
N PRO A 87 -21.41 -16.98 -15.79
CA PRO A 87 -21.13 -15.54 -15.67
C PRO A 87 -22.09 -14.85 -14.69
N ASN A 88 -21.66 -14.74 -13.44
CA ASN A 88 -22.36 -14.08 -12.34
C ASN A 88 -21.34 -13.58 -11.29
N TYR A 89 -21.78 -12.75 -10.33
CA TYR A 89 -20.87 -12.20 -9.32
C TYR A 89 -20.19 -13.26 -8.46
N ASN A 90 -20.82 -14.40 -8.20
CA ASN A 90 -20.21 -15.46 -7.40
C ASN A 90 -19.00 -16.05 -8.12
N SER A 91 -19.17 -16.44 -9.39
CA SER A 91 -18.07 -16.95 -10.22
C SER A 91 -16.98 -15.90 -10.42
N CYS A 92 -17.35 -14.65 -10.71
CA CYS A 92 -16.41 -13.54 -10.85
C CYS A 92 -15.56 -13.36 -9.57
N THR A 93 -16.21 -13.36 -8.40
CA THR A 93 -15.54 -13.23 -7.10
C THR A 93 -14.60 -14.40 -6.83
N VAL A 94 -15.02 -15.64 -7.08
CA VAL A 94 -14.17 -16.82 -6.88
C VAL A 94 -12.96 -16.79 -7.81
N LEU A 95 -13.13 -16.40 -9.07
CA LEU A 95 -12.01 -16.29 -10.02
C LEU A 95 -11.02 -15.19 -9.60
N LEU A 96 -11.49 -14.04 -9.11
CA LEU A 96 -10.61 -13.01 -8.55
C LEU A 96 -9.85 -13.50 -7.31
N VAL A 97 -10.53 -14.23 -6.41
CA VAL A 97 -9.90 -14.86 -5.24
C VAL A 97 -8.85 -15.89 -5.68
N CYS A 98 -9.16 -16.75 -6.65
CA CYS A 98 -8.22 -17.70 -7.23
C CYS A 98 -7.02 -16.99 -7.87
N SER A 99 -7.22 -15.87 -8.55
CA SER A 99 -6.14 -15.10 -9.19
C SER A 99 -5.10 -14.61 -8.18
N LEU A 100 -5.56 -14.05 -7.06
CA LEU A 100 -4.70 -13.61 -5.95
C LEU A 100 -4.11 -14.81 -5.20
N GLY A 101 -4.92 -15.85 -5.00
CA GLY A 101 -4.51 -17.12 -4.40
C GLY A 101 -3.38 -17.80 -5.16
N SER A 102 -3.38 -17.75 -6.50
CA SER A 102 -2.30 -18.30 -7.34
C SER A 102 -0.98 -17.58 -7.13
N ILE A 103 -1.01 -16.26 -6.89
CA ILE A 103 0.21 -15.50 -6.55
C ILE A 103 0.78 -16.03 -5.23
N VAL A 104 -0.05 -16.13 -4.20
CA VAL A 104 0.38 -16.64 -2.88
C VAL A 104 0.89 -18.08 -2.98
N ALA A 105 0.13 -18.97 -3.63
CA ALA A 105 0.49 -20.38 -3.78
C ALA A 105 1.85 -20.56 -4.47
N HIS A 106 2.11 -19.80 -5.54
CA HIS A 106 3.38 -19.82 -6.25
C HIS A 106 4.57 -19.49 -5.34
N TYR A 107 4.52 -18.34 -4.64
CA TYR A 107 5.58 -17.93 -3.71
C TYR A 107 5.61 -18.74 -2.40
N SER A 108 4.67 -19.68 -2.23
CA SER A 108 4.63 -20.65 -1.13
C SER A 108 5.11 -22.04 -1.58
N GLY A 109 5.72 -22.15 -2.78
CA GLY A 109 6.34 -23.38 -3.29
C GLY A 109 5.50 -24.17 -4.30
N HIS A 110 4.32 -23.68 -4.70
CA HIS A 110 3.49 -24.31 -5.73
C HIS A 110 3.75 -23.67 -7.10
N GLU A 111 4.97 -23.85 -7.61
CA GLU A 111 5.45 -23.22 -8.85
C GLU A 111 4.63 -23.59 -10.09
N GLU A 112 3.89 -24.71 -10.04
CA GLU A 112 3.03 -25.20 -11.12
C GLU A 112 1.87 -24.25 -11.47
N TRP A 113 1.60 -23.26 -10.62
CA TRP A 113 0.62 -22.19 -10.89
C TRP A 113 1.15 -21.06 -11.78
N SER A 114 2.43 -21.09 -12.15
CA SER A 114 3.01 -20.22 -13.18
C SER A 114 2.93 -20.88 -14.57
N SER A 115 2.77 -20.10 -15.64
CA SER A 115 2.95 -20.53 -17.04
C SER A 115 4.43 -20.49 -17.47
N GLY A 116 5.35 -20.14 -16.57
CA GLY A 116 6.77 -19.94 -16.84
C GLY A 116 7.21 -18.48 -16.93
N ASN A 117 6.28 -17.55 -16.80
CA ASN A 117 6.54 -16.14 -16.56
C ASN A 117 5.84 -15.73 -15.26
N GLU A 118 6.57 -15.17 -14.29
CA GLU A 118 6.00 -14.72 -13.01
C GLU A 118 4.93 -13.63 -13.19
N GLN A 119 5.02 -12.85 -14.28
CA GLN A 119 4.02 -11.84 -14.60
C GLN A 119 2.64 -12.45 -14.93
N ASP A 120 2.61 -13.68 -15.44
CA ASP A 120 1.38 -14.38 -15.84
C ASP A 120 0.71 -15.13 -14.67
N ILE A 121 1.34 -15.22 -13.50
CA ILE A 121 0.75 -15.91 -12.33
C ILE A 121 -0.59 -15.27 -11.97
N GLY A 122 -1.65 -16.08 -11.91
CA GLY A 122 -3.02 -15.65 -11.62
C GLY A 122 -3.72 -14.90 -12.77
N LEU A 123 -3.02 -14.59 -13.87
CA LEU A 123 -3.53 -13.74 -14.95
C LEU A 123 -4.70 -14.37 -15.71
N GLY A 124 -4.66 -15.68 -15.94
CA GLY A 124 -5.75 -16.38 -16.61
C GLY A 124 -7.08 -16.27 -15.85
N PHE A 125 -7.06 -16.56 -14.54
CA PHE A 125 -8.23 -16.37 -13.66
C PHE A 125 -8.70 -14.92 -13.64
N PHE A 126 -7.75 -13.98 -13.52
CA PHE A 126 -8.06 -12.56 -13.50
C PHE A 126 -8.76 -12.09 -14.78
N ASN A 127 -8.26 -12.48 -15.95
CA ASN A 127 -8.83 -12.07 -17.23
C ASN A 127 -10.22 -12.69 -17.47
N LEU A 128 -10.42 -13.95 -17.09
CA LEU A 128 -11.74 -14.58 -17.12
C LEU A 128 -12.74 -13.84 -16.22
N ALA A 129 -12.32 -13.46 -15.01
CA ALA A 129 -13.15 -12.66 -14.12
C ALA A 129 -13.42 -11.25 -14.66
N ASN A 130 -12.39 -10.59 -15.22
CA ASN A 130 -12.50 -9.25 -15.79
C ASN A 130 -13.45 -9.22 -17.00
N ASP A 131 -13.41 -10.25 -17.85
CA ASP A 131 -14.33 -10.35 -18.97
C ASP A 131 -15.78 -10.60 -18.50
N MET A 132 -16.02 -11.47 -17.51
CA MET A 132 -17.35 -11.59 -16.88
C MET A 132 -17.80 -10.27 -16.25
N PHE A 133 -16.90 -9.58 -15.55
CA PHE A 133 -17.22 -8.38 -14.82
C PHE A 133 -17.67 -7.24 -15.74
N ARG A 134 -17.20 -7.18 -16.99
CA ARG A 134 -17.65 -6.16 -17.96
C ARG A 134 -19.16 -6.17 -18.18
N ASP A 135 -19.76 -7.35 -18.23
CA ASP A 135 -21.21 -7.51 -18.43
C ASP A 135 -21.98 -7.40 -17.10
N LEU A 136 -21.31 -7.67 -15.97
CA LEU A 136 -21.89 -7.60 -14.64
C LEU A 136 -21.77 -6.22 -13.99
N GLU A 137 -20.86 -5.34 -14.41
CA GLU A 137 -20.54 -4.08 -13.73
C GLU A 137 -21.82 -3.24 -13.52
N GLY A 138 -22.11 -2.90 -12.26
CA GLY A 138 -23.33 -2.19 -11.89
C GLY A 138 -23.21 -1.37 -10.60
N GLY A 139 -24.29 -0.65 -10.27
CA GLY A 139 -24.41 0.15 -9.06
C GLY A 139 -24.85 -0.70 -7.86
N ASN A 140 -24.03 -1.65 -7.42
CA ASN A 140 -24.31 -2.54 -6.27
C ASN A 140 -23.02 -2.91 -5.51
N TRP A 141 -23.19 -3.52 -4.34
CA TRP A 141 -22.07 -3.83 -3.43
C TRP A 141 -21.20 -4.98 -3.94
N GLU A 142 -21.76 -5.92 -4.70
CA GLU A 142 -21.03 -7.01 -5.36
C GLU A 142 -20.05 -6.46 -6.40
N SER A 143 -20.45 -5.42 -7.13
CA SER A 143 -19.56 -4.70 -8.06
C SER A 143 -18.44 -3.99 -7.32
N VAL A 144 -18.73 -3.37 -6.17
CA VAL A 144 -17.69 -2.76 -5.30
C VAL A 144 -16.68 -3.83 -4.85
N GLN A 145 -17.14 -5.01 -4.42
CA GLN A 145 -16.27 -6.11 -4.02
C GLN A 145 -15.36 -6.58 -5.16
N CYS A 146 -15.92 -6.80 -6.35
CA CYS A 146 -15.14 -7.20 -7.52
C CYS A 146 -14.11 -6.14 -7.89
N LEU A 147 -14.49 -4.86 -7.93
CA LEU A 147 -13.56 -3.76 -8.23
C LEU A 147 -12.42 -3.65 -7.22
N LEU A 148 -12.69 -3.83 -5.92
CA LEU A 148 -11.64 -3.80 -4.88
C LEU A 148 -10.71 -5.02 -4.98
N LEU A 149 -11.22 -6.21 -5.28
CA LEU A 149 -10.38 -7.39 -5.54
C LEU A 149 -9.53 -7.21 -6.80
N MET A 150 -10.08 -6.60 -7.85
CA MET A 150 -9.32 -6.27 -9.06
C MET A 150 -8.23 -5.23 -8.77
N GLY A 151 -8.56 -4.19 -8.01
CA GLY A 151 -7.58 -3.19 -7.55
C GLY A 151 -6.44 -3.82 -6.75
N LEU A 152 -6.76 -4.78 -5.87
CA LEU A 152 -5.76 -5.54 -5.11
C LEU A 152 -4.86 -6.40 -6.02
N PHE A 153 -5.42 -7.06 -7.03
CA PHE A 153 -4.63 -7.82 -8.02
C PHE A 153 -3.69 -6.90 -8.82
N TYR A 154 -4.19 -5.76 -9.30
CA TYR A 154 -3.35 -4.78 -9.98
C TYR A 154 -2.25 -4.21 -9.07
N SER A 155 -2.56 -3.96 -7.80
CA SER A 155 -1.57 -3.52 -6.79
C SER A 155 -0.47 -4.57 -6.60
N ALA A 156 -0.82 -5.85 -6.44
CA ALA A 156 0.13 -6.95 -6.34
C ALA A 156 1.05 -7.04 -7.57
N LYS A 157 0.55 -6.70 -8.76
CA LYS A 157 1.32 -6.63 -10.01
C LYS A 157 2.02 -5.28 -10.23
N LEU A 158 2.06 -4.39 -9.23
CA LEU A 158 2.65 -3.04 -9.31
C LEU A 158 2.08 -2.20 -10.47
N ARG A 159 0.81 -2.44 -10.85
CA ARG A 159 0.10 -1.73 -11.92
C ARG A 159 -0.70 -0.57 -11.33
N VAL A 160 0.00 0.51 -10.99
CA VAL A 160 -0.53 1.60 -10.18
C VAL A 160 -1.73 2.26 -10.83
N TYR A 161 -1.65 2.59 -12.13
CA TYR A 161 -2.75 3.23 -12.84
C TYR A 161 -3.98 2.32 -12.95
N ASP A 162 -3.79 1.05 -13.30
CA ASP A 162 -4.90 0.08 -13.38
C ASP A 162 -5.56 -0.14 -12.00
N ALA A 163 -4.75 -0.22 -10.93
CA ALA A 163 -5.23 -0.29 -9.56
C ALA A 163 -6.02 0.95 -9.17
N TRP A 164 -5.51 2.14 -9.50
CA TRP A 164 -6.21 3.41 -9.30
C TRP A 164 -7.56 3.42 -10.01
N GLN A 165 -7.62 3.03 -11.28
CA GLN A 165 -8.88 3.02 -12.04
C GLN A 165 -9.94 2.11 -11.40
N ALA A 166 -9.56 0.90 -10.99
CA ALA A 166 -10.47 -0.03 -10.33
C ALA A 166 -10.95 0.49 -8.97
N ASN A 167 -10.02 0.98 -8.14
CA ASN A 167 -10.32 1.54 -6.82
C ASN A 167 -11.17 2.82 -6.92
N HIS A 168 -10.88 3.69 -7.88
CA HIS A 168 -11.61 4.92 -8.13
C HIS A 168 -13.05 4.63 -8.55
N LYS A 169 -13.27 3.68 -9.46
CA LYS A 169 -14.61 3.19 -9.80
C LYS A 169 -15.35 2.65 -8.58
N ALA A 170 -14.68 1.84 -7.74
CA ALA A 170 -15.26 1.34 -6.50
C ALA A 170 -15.71 2.49 -5.58
N CYS A 171 -14.85 3.50 -5.40
CA CYS A 171 -15.16 4.68 -4.59
C CYS A 171 -16.36 5.48 -5.13
N CYS A 172 -16.43 5.67 -6.46
CA CYS A 172 -17.57 6.32 -7.10
C CYS A 172 -18.87 5.53 -6.87
N THR A 173 -18.84 4.21 -7.06
CA THR A 173 -20.00 3.34 -6.80
C THR A 173 -20.43 3.38 -5.34
N VAL A 174 -19.49 3.31 -4.38
CA VAL A 174 -19.78 3.47 -2.95
C VAL A 174 -20.41 4.83 -2.66
N SER A 175 -19.90 5.90 -3.26
CA SER A 175 -20.43 7.27 -3.08
C SER A 175 -21.86 7.42 -3.59
N ILE A 176 -22.26 6.63 -4.60
CA ILE A 176 -23.65 6.55 -5.08
C ILE A 176 -24.49 5.70 -4.13
N LEU A 177 -23.98 4.56 -3.67
CA LEU A 177 -24.73 3.60 -2.84
C LEU A 177 -25.03 4.12 -1.45
N VAL A 178 -24.06 4.75 -0.78
CA VAL A 178 -24.18 5.18 0.62
C VAL A 178 -25.41 6.06 0.86
N PRO A 179 -25.67 7.12 0.06
CA PRO A 179 -26.86 7.97 0.24
C PRO A 179 -28.19 7.28 -0.07
N LEU A 180 -28.19 6.20 -0.85
CA LEU A 180 -29.41 5.48 -1.24
C LEU A 180 -29.88 4.47 -0.18
N GLN A 181 -29.01 4.13 0.77
CA GLN A 181 -29.30 3.15 1.81
C GLN A 181 -29.99 3.82 3.01
N ARG A 182 -31.13 3.25 3.44
CA ARG A 182 -31.80 3.70 4.69
C ARG A 182 -30.99 3.38 5.93
N ALA A 183 -30.28 2.25 5.91
CA ALA A 183 -29.38 1.80 6.95
C ALA A 183 -28.21 1.07 6.31
N LEU A 184 -26.99 1.39 6.73
CA LEU A 184 -25.79 0.70 6.26
C LEU A 184 -25.49 -0.50 7.16
N GLU A 185 -25.31 -1.66 6.53
CA GLU A 185 -24.81 -2.85 7.20
C GLU A 185 -23.31 -2.72 7.50
N ALA A 186 -22.81 -3.49 8.47
CA ALA A 186 -21.40 -3.47 8.86
C ALA A 186 -20.46 -3.76 7.66
N GLN A 187 -20.87 -4.66 6.76
CA GLN A 187 -20.12 -4.97 5.54
C GLN A 187 -20.06 -3.78 4.56
N HIS A 188 -21.14 -2.99 4.44
CA HIS A 188 -21.16 -1.78 3.61
C HIS A 188 -20.19 -0.73 4.15
N CYS A 189 -20.18 -0.52 5.48
CA CYS A 189 -19.19 0.35 6.13
C CYS A 189 -17.77 -0.16 5.92
N GLN A 190 -17.54 -1.47 6.01
CA GLN A 190 -16.24 -2.08 5.78
C GLN A 190 -15.74 -1.82 4.35
N LEU A 191 -16.58 -2.07 3.34
CA LEU A 191 -16.23 -1.80 1.94
C LEU A 191 -15.95 -0.31 1.67
N PHE A 192 -16.70 0.59 2.31
CA PHE A 192 -16.41 2.03 2.26
C PHE A 192 -14.98 2.33 2.74
N TRP A 193 -14.60 1.82 3.92
CA TRP A 193 -13.29 2.11 4.49
C TRP A 193 -12.14 1.43 3.74
N ILE A 194 -12.37 0.26 3.15
CA ILE A 194 -11.39 -0.39 2.27
C ILE A 194 -11.17 0.45 1.02
N ALA A 195 -12.25 0.85 0.34
CA ALA A 195 -12.17 1.70 -0.84
C ALA A 195 -11.44 3.02 -0.53
N TYR A 196 -11.79 3.66 0.58
CA TYR A 196 -11.13 4.86 1.08
C TYR A 196 -9.62 4.65 1.30
N LEU A 197 -9.23 3.56 1.97
CA LEU A 197 -7.82 3.26 2.25
C LEU A 197 -7.03 3.00 0.97
N GLN A 198 -7.55 2.15 0.08
CA GLN A 198 -6.90 1.76 -1.18
C GLN A 198 -6.69 2.98 -2.10
N GLU A 199 -7.71 3.83 -2.27
CA GLU A 199 -7.56 5.05 -3.06
C GLU A 199 -6.58 6.02 -2.40
N SER A 200 -6.74 6.30 -1.09
CA SER A 200 -5.92 7.30 -0.38
C SER A 200 -4.42 6.97 -0.37
N GLN A 201 -4.03 5.71 -0.45
CA GLN A 201 -2.62 5.31 -0.46
C GLN A 201 -1.97 5.53 -1.82
N ILE A 202 -2.73 5.35 -2.91
CA ILE A 202 -2.25 5.70 -4.25
C ILE A 202 -2.15 7.22 -4.37
N LEU A 203 -3.17 7.95 -3.93
CA LEU A 203 -3.20 9.42 -3.98
C LEU A 203 -2.15 10.09 -3.09
N ALA A 204 -1.55 9.36 -2.15
CA ALA A 204 -0.45 9.86 -1.33
C ALA A 204 0.90 9.88 -2.07
N GLU A 205 1.04 9.07 -3.12
CA GLU A 205 2.29 8.92 -3.88
C GLU A 205 2.17 9.42 -5.34
N PHE A 206 0.94 9.54 -5.84
CA PHE A 206 0.63 9.86 -7.23
C PHE A 206 -0.47 10.93 -7.30
N ASP A 207 -0.28 11.92 -8.17
CA ASP A 207 -1.21 13.04 -8.38
C ASP A 207 -2.42 12.66 -9.26
N PHE A 208 -2.99 11.46 -9.08
CA PHE A 208 -4.25 11.10 -9.72
C PHE A 208 -5.43 11.88 -9.13
N PRO A 209 -6.53 12.07 -9.88
CA PRO A 209 -7.71 12.73 -9.32
C PRO A 209 -8.39 11.85 -8.27
N ALA A 210 -8.82 12.46 -7.18
CA ALA A 210 -9.58 11.79 -6.12
C ALA A 210 -11.06 11.61 -6.50
N SER A 211 -11.68 10.50 -6.07
CA SER A 211 -13.13 10.25 -6.24
C SER A 211 -14.01 11.21 -5.44
N GLY A 212 -13.47 11.77 -4.35
CA GLY A 212 -14.23 12.55 -3.38
C GLY A 212 -14.85 11.73 -2.25
N LEU A 213 -14.65 10.40 -2.20
CA LEU A 213 -15.16 9.51 -1.14
C LEU A 213 -14.77 9.98 0.26
N GLY A 214 -13.58 10.58 0.41
CA GLY A 214 -13.09 11.14 1.68
C GLY A 214 -14.02 12.18 2.31
N LYS A 215 -14.87 12.86 1.54
CA LYS A 215 -15.87 13.82 2.06
C LYS A 215 -16.94 13.15 2.93
N LEU A 216 -17.19 11.86 2.72
CA LEU A 216 -18.15 11.08 3.51
C LEU A 216 -17.51 10.44 4.75
N ALA A 217 -16.17 10.42 4.85
CA ALA A 217 -15.46 9.68 5.89
C ALA A 217 -15.75 10.18 7.31
N SER A 218 -16.14 11.45 7.50
CA SER A 218 -16.50 11.99 8.82
C SER A 218 -17.85 11.50 9.33
N SER A 219 -18.78 11.17 8.44
CA SER A 219 -20.13 10.69 8.79
C SER A 219 -20.24 9.16 8.77
N MET A 220 -19.25 8.47 8.20
CA MET A 220 -19.29 7.01 8.08
C MET A 220 -18.98 6.31 9.41
N PRO A 221 -19.83 5.36 9.85
CA PRO A 221 -19.54 4.54 11.01
C PRO A 221 -18.26 3.73 10.82
N LEU A 222 -17.52 3.50 11.90
CA LEU A 222 -16.40 2.56 11.86
C LEU A 222 -16.91 1.13 11.63
N PRO A 223 -16.17 0.31 10.88
CA PRO A 223 -16.58 -1.04 10.51
C PRO A 223 -16.31 -1.99 11.68
N VAL A 224 -17.29 -2.10 12.58
CA VAL A 224 -17.27 -3.07 13.68
C VAL A 224 -18.32 -4.12 13.37
N ILE A 225 -17.90 -5.34 13.01
CA ILE A 225 -18.84 -6.43 12.73
C ILE A 225 -19.25 -7.07 14.06
N PRO A 226 -20.56 -7.12 14.39
CA PRO A 226 -21.05 -7.80 15.59
C PRO A 226 -20.59 -9.26 15.62
N GLY A 227 -20.05 -9.71 16.75
CA GLY A 227 -19.55 -11.08 16.91
C GLY A 227 -18.13 -11.33 16.39
N ALA A 228 -17.44 -10.36 15.80
CA ALA A 228 -16.05 -10.54 15.38
C ALA A 228 -15.07 -10.87 16.53
N GLY A 229 -15.47 -10.58 17.77
CA GLY A 229 -14.75 -10.99 18.98
C GLY A 229 -14.87 -12.47 19.34
N THR A 230 -15.68 -13.27 18.63
CA THR A 230 -15.83 -14.70 18.93
C THR A 230 -14.66 -15.55 18.43
N ASP A 231 -13.97 -15.11 17.36
CA ASP A 231 -12.69 -15.67 16.93
C ASP A 231 -11.58 -14.63 17.18
N PRO A 232 -10.62 -14.91 18.07
CA PRO A 232 -9.52 -14.00 18.37
C PRO A 232 -8.74 -13.53 17.12
N ARG A 233 -8.62 -14.37 16.08
CA ARG A 233 -7.92 -14.01 14.84
C ARG A 233 -8.69 -12.96 14.04
N HIS A 234 -9.99 -13.16 13.88
CA HIS A 234 -10.85 -12.21 13.18
C HIS A 234 -10.91 -10.87 13.92
N ALA A 235 -10.92 -10.88 15.26
CA ALA A 235 -10.82 -9.68 16.07
C ALA A 235 -9.51 -8.91 15.79
N GLN A 236 -8.38 -9.62 15.72
CA GLN A 236 -7.08 -9.02 15.40
C GLN A 236 -7.05 -8.36 14.02
N TYR A 237 -7.65 -8.98 13.00
CA TYR A 237 -7.71 -8.40 11.66
C TYR A 237 -8.56 -7.11 11.64
N GLN A 238 -9.66 -7.07 12.39
CA GLN A 238 -10.46 -5.86 12.53
C GLN A 238 -9.72 -4.76 13.28
N PHE A 239 -9.02 -5.10 14.35
CA PHE A 239 -8.20 -4.14 15.08
C PHE A 239 -7.09 -3.55 14.22
N PHE A 240 -6.44 -4.37 13.41
CA PHE A 240 -5.48 -3.90 12.41
C PHE A 240 -6.15 -2.94 11.42
N PHE A 241 -7.32 -3.30 10.91
CA PHE A 241 -8.06 -2.46 9.96
C PHE A 241 -8.46 -1.11 10.55
N LEU A 242 -8.94 -1.06 11.80
CA LEU A 242 -9.25 0.17 12.52
C LEU A 242 -8.00 1.03 12.80
N ALA A 243 -6.88 0.38 13.15
CA ALA A 243 -5.60 1.05 13.32
C ALA A 243 -5.13 1.69 12.00
N LEU A 244 -5.32 1.02 10.86
CA LEU A 244 -5.00 1.58 9.54
C LEU A 244 -5.86 2.81 9.19
N ILE A 245 -7.17 2.76 9.44
CA ILE A 245 -8.07 3.90 9.19
C ILE A 245 -7.62 5.12 10.00
N SER A 246 -7.40 4.93 11.30
CA SER A 246 -6.96 6.00 12.19
C SER A 246 -5.59 6.54 11.79
N MET A 247 -4.64 5.67 11.43
CA MET A 247 -3.32 6.06 10.94
C MET A 247 -3.39 6.89 9.66
N ARG A 248 -4.24 6.52 8.69
CA ARG A 248 -4.41 7.28 7.44
C ARG A 248 -4.98 8.67 7.70
N LYS A 249 -5.96 8.79 8.62
CA LYS A 249 -6.50 10.10 9.04
C LYS A 249 -5.43 10.96 9.72
N LEU A 250 -4.61 10.36 10.58
CA LEU A 250 -3.48 11.04 11.22
C LEU A 250 -2.45 11.53 10.17
N LEU A 251 -2.06 10.68 9.22
CA LEU A 251 -1.16 11.06 8.13
C LEU A 251 -1.72 12.21 7.28
N ASN A 252 -3.01 12.21 6.95
CA ASN A 252 -3.64 13.32 6.23
C ASN A 252 -3.53 14.63 7.02
N ARG A 253 -3.75 14.58 8.34
CA ARG A 253 -3.59 15.74 9.22
C ARG A 253 -2.13 16.22 9.30
N ILE A 254 -1.17 15.30 9.38
CA ILE A 254 0.27 15.62 9.38
C ILE A 254 0.62 16.36 8.08
N LEU A 255 0.27 15.79 6.93
CA LEU A 255 0.55 16.41 5.63
C LEU A 255 -0.14 17.77 5.49
N PHE A 256 -1.39 17.88 5.97
CA PHE A 256 -2.13 19.14 5.94
C PHE A 256 -1.40 20.25 6.69
N HIS A 257 -1.03 20.02 7.96
CA HIS A 257 -0.41 21.05 8.79
C HIS A 257 1.06 21.35 8.47
N LEU A 258 1.79 20.42 7.84
CA LEU A 258 3.19 20.64 7.50
C LEU A 258 3.39 21.22 6.10
N TYR A 259 2.51 20.89 5.14
CA TYR A 259 2.77 21.15 3.72
C TYR A 259 1.62 21.82 2.96
N SER A 260 0.46 22.09 3.59
CA SER A 260 -0.60 22.84 2.91
C SER A 260 -0.23 24.32 2.78
N ARG A 261 -0.41 24.84 1.56
CA ARG A 261 -0.14 26.24 1.18
C ARG A 261 -1.01 27.26 1.91
N ASP A 262 -2.17 26.84 2.42
CA ASP A 262 -3.20 27.74 2.97
C ASP A 262 -2.81 28.44 4.28
N HIS A 263 -1.73 28.04 4.94
CA HIS A 263 -1.28 28.69 6.17
C HIS A 263 -0.50 30.00 5.92
N THR A 264 -0.10 30.31 4.68
CA THR A 264 0.64 31.55 4.36
C THR A 264 -0.16 32.62 3.61
N GLU A 265 -1.35 32.31 3.06
CA GLU A 265 -2.13 33.28 2.25
C GLU A 265 -3.17 34.09 3.06
N ASN A 266 -3.42 33.78 4.34
CA ASN A 266 -4.46 34.45 5.15
C ASN A 266 -3.93 35.48 6.16
N ALA A 267 -2.89 36.23 5.82
CA ALA A 267 -2.45 37.38 6.62
C ALA A 267 -1.86 38.50 5.76
N THR A 268 -2.69 39.13 4.91
CA THR A 268 -2.67 40.55 4.49
C THR A 268 -3.12 40.68 3.02
N ASN A 269 -3.98 41.68 2.76
CA ASN A 269 -4.42 42.06 1.42
C ASN A 269 -3.26 42.63 0.59
N GLY A 270 -2.40 41.76 0.05
CA GLY A 270 -1.31 42.10 -0.84
C GLY A 270 -1.24 41.09 -1.98
N GLU A 271 -0.81 41.54 -3.16
CA GLU A 271 -0.64 40.76 -4.38
C GLU A 271 -0.01 39.37 -4.15
N PRO A 272 -0.32 38.36 -4.99
CA PRO A 272 0.22 37.01 -4.87
C PRO A 272 1.74 37.05 -5.09
N THR A 273 2.49 37.22 -4.02
CA THR A 273 3.94 37.04 -4.03
C THR A 273 4.21 35.55 -4.18
N HIS A 274 5.00 35.20 -5.18
CA HIS A 274 5.51 33.86 -5.42
C HIS A 274 6.42 33.49 -4.22
N ILE A 275 5.84 33.00 -3.12
CA ILE A 275 6.64 32.44 -2.03
C ILE A 275 7.25 31.16 -2.58
N ASP A 276 8.57 31.17 -2.77
CA ASP A 276 9.32 29.99 -3.17
C ASP A 276 9.08 28.86 -2.15
N LYS A 277 8.62 27.70 -2.63
CA LYS A 277 8.44 26.43 -1.88
C LYS A 277 9.49 26.15 -0.77
N PRO A 278 10.80 26.46 -0.93
CA PRO A 278 11.80 26.33 0.13
C PRO A 278 11.54 27.13 1.42
N ALA A 279 10.85 28.27 1.38
CA ALA A 279 10.60 29.09 2.57
C ALA A 279 9.63 28.44 3.57
N THR A 280 8.68 27.63 3.08
CA THR A 280 7.66 26.97 3.90
C THR A 280 8.25 25.94 4.87
N PHE A 281 9.34 25.25 4.49
CA PHE A 281 10.03 24.29 5.35
C PHE A 281 10.78 24.96 6.51
N MET A 282 11.26 26.18 6.31
CA MET A 282 11.90 26.96 7.37
C MET A 282 10.88 27.59 8.33
N SER A 283 9.64 27.79 7.91
CA SER A 283 8.59 28.46 8.69
C SER A 283 7.76 27.55 9.59
N VAL A 284 7.92 26.22 9.51
CA VAL A 284 7.16 25.31 10.40
C VAL A 284 7.64 25.47 11.84
N SER A 285 6.73 25.90 12.72
CA SER A 285 7.01 26.05 14.15
C SER A 285 7.32 24.70 14.80
N SER A 286 8.35 24.66 15.65
CA SER A 286 8.69 23.47 16.44
C SER A 286 7.53 22.99 17.34
N SER A 287 6.62 23.88 17.74
CA SER A 287 5.42 23.50 18.50
C SER A 287 4.44 22.64 17.70
N VAL A 288 4.31 22.89 16.39
CA VAL A 288 3.46 22.08 15.48
C VAL A 288 4.07 20.70 15.32
N ILE A 289 5.38 20.63 15.09
CA ILE A 289 6.12 19.36 14.98
C ILE A 289 5.97 18.54 16.26
N PHE A 290 6.17 19.16 17.43
CA PHE A 290 6.02 18.51 18.74
C PHE A 290 4.61 17.95 18.95
N GLU A 291 3.56 18.73 18.65
CA GLU A 291 2.18 18.28 18.83
C GLU A 291 1.80 17.15 17.86
N LEU A 292 2.25 17.20 16.61
CA LEU A 292 2.03 16.13 15.65
C LEU A 292 2.75 14.84 16.06
N ASP A 293 3.99 14.94 16.55
CA ASP A 293 4.72 13.78 17.09
C ASP A 293 4.04 13.19 18.32
N ARG A 294 3.58 14.05 19.26
CA ARG A 294 2.82 13.62 20.44
C ARG A 294 1.55 12.85 20.05
N GLN A 295 0.84 13.31 19.03
CA GLN A 295 -0.35 12.62 18.52
C GLN A 295 -0.02 11.28 17.85
N LEU A 296 1.13 11.19 17.16
CA LEU A 296 1.62 9.94 16.59
C LEU A 296 1.99 8.92 17.67
N GLU A 297 2.68 9.35 18.74
CA GLU A 297 2.97 8.49 19.88
C GLU A 297 1.69 8.06 20.59
N GLN A 298 0.73 8.96 20.77
CA GLN A 298 -0.56 8.64 21.36
C GLN A 298 -1.27 7.55 20.53
N TRP A 299 -1.31 7.68 19.21
CA TRP A 299 -1.86 6.66 18.32
C TRP A 299 -1.17 5.30 18.53
N ARG A 300 0.17 5.26 18.59
CA ARG A 300 0.94 4.03 18.81
C ARG A 300 0.61 3.39 20.16
N THR A 301 0.49 4.18 21.23
CA THR A 301 0.17 3.67 22.58
C THR A 301 -1.27 3.16 22.71
N CYS A 302 -2.17 3.55 21.80
CA CYS A 302 -3.54 3.07 21.76
C CYS A 302 -3.72 1.80 20.90
N LEU A 303 -2.64 1.25 20.33
CA LEU A 303 -2.72 0.00 19.57
C LEU A 303 -3.10 -1.16 20.51
N PRO A 304 -3.98 -2.06 20.09
CA PRO A 304 -4.41 -3.19 20.91
C PRO A 304 -3.33 -4.27 20.99
N GLN A 305 -3.47 -5.14 21.99
CA GLN A 305 -2.58 -6.28 22.22
C GLN A 305 -2.37 -7.10 20.94
N GLY A 306 -1.11 -7.48 20.68
CA GLY A 306 -0.73 -8.23 19.47
C GLY A 306 -0.39 -7.35 18.26
N LEU A 307 -0.71 -6.06 18.29
CA LEU A 307 -0.29 -5.07 17.28
C LEU A 307 0.67 -4.01 17.85
N GLU A 308 1.03 -4.11 19.12
CA GLU A 308 1.90 -3.16 19.82
C GLU A 308 3.34 -3.21 19.29
N PHE A 309 4.05 -2.09 19.36
CA PHE A 309 5.48 -2.04 19.07
C PHE A 309 6.14 -0.87 19.78
N LEU A 310 7.48 -0.96 19.87
CA LEU A 310 8.30 0.05 20.52
C LEU A 310 8.27 1.38 19.75
N SER A 311 8.39 2.48 20.49
CA SER A 311 8.63 3.79 19.91
C SER A 311 10.00 3.82 19.23
N TYR A 312 10.20 4.79 18.34
CA TYR A 312 11.51 5.01 17.73
C TYR A 312 12.60 5.26 18.78
N SER A 313 13.73 4.58 18.62
CA SER A 313 14.97 4.81 19.35
C SER A 313 16.14 4.63 18.40
N GLU A 314 17.15 5.51 18.50
CA GLU A 314 18.39 5.40 17.72
C GLU A 314 19.10 4.05 17.99
N ALA A 315 18.93 3.47 19.18
CA ALA A 315 19.52 2.17 19.53
C ALA A 315 19.01 1.01 18.65
N GLN A 316 17.77 1.09 18.14
CA GLN A 316 17.20 0.06 17.27
C GLN A 316 17.93 -0.06 15.93
N LEU A 317 18.64 1.00 15.51
CA LEU A 317 19.40 1.05 14.27
C LEU A 317 20.80 0.44 14.42
N ALA A 318 21.23 0.17 15.65
CA ALA A 318 22.47 -0.55 15.93
C ALA A 318 22.27 -2.07 15.94
N GLU A 319 21.02 -2.54 15.99
CA GLU A 319 20.69 -3.95 15.84
C GLU A 319 20.69 -4.29 14.33
N ASP A 320 21.41 -5.35 13.96
CA ASP A 320 21.37 -5.87 12.59
C ASP A 320 19.94 -6.37 12.31
N PRO A 321 19.21 -5.80 11.32
CA PRO A 321 17.88 -6.29 11.03
C PRO A 321 17.97 -7.78 10.71
N GLN A 322 17.05 -8.58 11.25
CA GLN A 322 16.98 -9.99 10.91
C GLN A 322 16.47 -10.16 9.47
N LEU A 323 17.35 -9.94 8.50
CA LEU A 323 17.09 -10.03 7.06
C LEU A 323 16.92 -11.49 6.60
N ASP A 324 17.36 -12.46 7.41
CA ASP A 324 17.29 -13.89 7.10
C ASP A 324 15.90 -14.51 7.27
N GLN A 325 14.93 -13.79 7.84
CA GLN A 325 13.57 -14.31 8.00
C GLN A 325 12.78 -14.21 6.68
N THR A 326 12.70 -15.32 5.96
CA THR A 326 11.99 -15.42 4.67
C THR A 326 10.47 -15.64 4.79
N HIS A 327 9.95 -15.85 6.01
CA HIS A 327 8.53 -16.08 6.26
C HIS A 327 8.07 -15.39 7.53
N ARG A 328 7.27 -14.32 7.38
CA ARG A 328 6.59 -13.68 8.49
C ARG A 328 5.22 -14.30 8.70
N SER A 329 4.89 -14.56 9.95
CA SER A 329 3.52 -14.88 10.35
C SER A 329 2.56 -13.73 9.98
N THR A 330 1.27 -14.03 9.87
CA THR A 330 0.25 -13.00 9.63
C THR A 330 0.35 -11.85 10.63
N ASP A 331 0.58 -12.14 11.90
CA ASP A 331 0.68 -11.13 12.96
C ASP A 331 1.88 -10.20 12.77
N GLU A 332 3.04 -10.76 12.40
CA GLU A 332 4.24 -9.99 12.09
C GLU A 332 4.04 -9.12 10.85
N ARG A 333 3.34 -9.60 9.83
CA ARG A 333 2.98 -8.81 8.63
C ARG A 333 2.09 -7.62 8.98
N LEU A 334 1.01 -7.87 9.74
CA LEU A 334 0.08 -6.82 10.15
C LEU A 334 0.77 -5.78 11.04
N ARG A 335 1.56 -6.23 12.01
CA ARG A 335 2.35 -5.34 12.88
C ARG A 335 3.39 -4.55 12.10
N GLY A 336 4.17 -5.21 11.23
CA GLY A 336 5.17 -4.58 10.37
C GLY A 336 4.57 -3.52 9.47
N HIS A 337 3.37 -3.75 8.94
CA HIS A 337 2.66 -2.75 8.15
C HIS A 337 2.31 -1.49 8.96
N LEU A 338 1.81 -1.64 10.19
CA LEU A 338 1.54 -0.51 11.09
C LEU A 338 2.83 0.21 11.50
N GLN A 339 3.88 -0.54 11.81
CA GLN A 339 5.22 0.00 12.12
C GLN A 339 5.76 0.83 10.96
N ALA A 340 5.72 0.32 9.73
CA ALA A 340 6.18 1.03 8.56
C ALA A 340 5.44 2.37 8.39
N ARG A 341 4.11 2.39 8.56
CA ARG A 341 3.33 3.64 8.48
C ARG A 341 3.65 4.60 9.61
N TYR A 342 3.86 4.11 10.83
CA TYR A 342 4.30 4.91 11.98
C TYR A 342 5.65 5.57 11.71
N PHE A 343 6.66 4.80 11.28
CA PHE A 343 7.99 5.32 11.00
C PHE A 343 8.02 6.26 9.80
N ALA A 344 7.24 5.98 8.75
CA ALA A 344 7.06 6.92 7.63
C ALA A 344 6.48 8.26 8.12
N ALA A 345 5.44 8.22 8.95
CA ALA A 345 4.85 9.42 9.54
C ALA A 345 5.84 10.18 10.41
N LYS A 346 6.60 9.48 11.25
CA LYS A 346 7.61 10.09 12.12
C LYS A 346 8.72 10.76 11.33
N SER A 347 9.17 10.11 10.24
CA SER A 347 10.09 10.71 9.27
C SER A 347 9.51 11.99 8.69
N ILE A 348 8.28 11.94 8.16
CA ILE A 348 7.60 13.10 7.57
C ILE A 348 7.52 14.27 8.56
N ILE A 349 7.12 14.02 9.81
CA ILE A 349 7.03 15.04 10.87
C ILE A 349 8.36 15.74 11.10
N HIS A 350 9.47 15.00 11.05
CA HIS A 350 10.79 15.51 11.39
C HIS A 350 11.61 15.98 10.17
N ARG A 351 11.17 15.73 8.93
CA ARG A 351 11.84 16.21 7.70
C ARG A 351 12.19 17.70 7.68
N PRO A 352 11.40 18.63 8.25
CA PRO A 352 11.79 20.04 8.32
C PRO A 352 13.16 20.25 9.00
N TYR A 353 13.55 19.39 9.95
CA TYR A 353 14.86 19.47 10.58
C TYR A 353 16.00 19.09 9.64
N ILE A 354 15.81 18.10 8.75
CA ILE A 354 16.80 17.80 7.70
C ILE A 354 17.03 19.04 6.84
N TYR A 355 15.95 19.69 6.42
CA TYR A 355 16.04 20.92 5.62
C TYR A 355 16.82 22.01 6.34
N LYS A 356 16.49 22.28 7.62
CA LYS A 356 17.21 23.25 8.47
C LYS A 356 18.71 22.91 8.59
N THR A 357 19.05 21.63 8.78
CA THR A 357 20.46 21.21 8.88
C THR A 357 21.20 21.34 7.55
N LEU A 358 20.56 21.10 6.40
CA LEU A 358 21.18 21.22 5.09
C LEU A 358 21.39 22.68 4.64
N HIS A 359 20.53 23.59 5.13
CA HIS A 359 20.53 25.01 4.74
C HIS A 359 20.97 25.94 5.87
N HIS A 360 21.61 25.42 6.93
CA HIS A 360 22.12 26.26 8.00
C HIS A 360 23.29 27.12 7.49
N ASP A 361 23.37 28.36 7.97
CA ASP A 361 24.56 29.19 7.75
C ASP A 361 25.76 28.50 8.40
N THR A 362 26.80 28.23 7.61
CA THR A 362 27.99 27.47 8.05
C THR A 362 28.76 28.15 9.20
N THR A 363 28.41 29.41 9.51
CA THR A 363 28.96 30.19 10.62
C THR A 363 28.17 30.05 11.94
N ALA A 364 26.96 29.48 11.90
CA ALA A 364 26.10 29.29 13.07
C ALA A 364 26.07 27.80 13.47
N SER A 365 26.15 27.52 14.78
CA SER A 365 26.02 26.15 15.28
C SER A 365 24.58 25.64 15.13
N ILE A 366 24.42 24.44 14.57
CA ILE A 366 23.15 23.72 14.55
C ILE A 366 22.71 23.46 16.00
N SER A 367 21.44 23.72 16.33
CA SER A 367 20.92 23.45 17.67
C SER A 367 20.83 21.94 17.93
N ASP A 368 21.03 21.51 19.17
CA ASP A 368 20.90 20.09 19.55
C ASP A 368 19.52 19.52 19.19
N ALA A 369 18.48 20.36 19.28
CA ALA A 369 17.12 20.01 18.93
C ALA A 369 16.95 19.77 17.41
N ASP A 370 17.50 20.64 16.57
CA ASP A 370 17.46 20.46 15.11
C ASP A 370 18.30 19.23 14.70
N ALA A 371 19.45 19.01 15.35
CA ALA A 371 20.29 17.86 15.10
C ALA A 371 19.59 16.54 15.46
N ALA A 372 18.95 16.47 16.63
CA ALA A 372 18.17 15.30 17.05
C ALA A 372 16.95 15.06 16.16
N GLY A 373 16.28 16.14 15.74
CA GLY A 373 15.18 16.07 14.80
C GLY A 373 15.60 15.51 13.44
N ALA A 374 16.74 15.95 12.90
CA ALA A 374 17.27 15.44 11.64
C ALA A 374 17.63 13.94 11.73
N ARG A 375 18.29 13.50 12.81
CA ARG A 375 18.56 12.08 13.07
C ARG A 375 17.27 11.26 13.15
N THR A 376 16.26 11.76 13.86
CA THR A 376 14.94 11.11 13.97
C THR A 376 14.29 10.95 12.59
N ALA A 377 14.39 11.96 11.74
CA ALA A 377 13.79 11.95 10.41
C ALA A 377 14.38 10.86 9.50
N VAL A 378 15.72 10.79 9.44
CA VAL A 378 16.45 9.80 8.61
C VAL A 378 16.35 8.40 9.20
N GLY A 379 16.57 8.26 10.51
CA GLY A 379 16.46 6.97 11.18
C GLY A 379 15.06 6.37 11.09
N SER A 380 14.01 7.19 11.23
CA SER A 380 12.64 6.73 11.02
C SER A 380 12.37 6.37 9.55
N ALA A 381 12.96 7.08 8.58
CA ALA A 381 12.81 6.70 7.16
C ALA A 381 13.38 5.30 6.91
N LEU A 382 14.54 5.00 7.49
CA LEU A 382 15.18 3.69 7.38
C LEU A 382 14.36 2.60 8.08
N MET A 383 13.89 2.84 9.31
CA MET A 383 13.03 1.90 10.03
C MET A 383 11.72 1.63 9.30
N SER A 384 11.18 2.62 8.57
CA SER A 384 10.01 2.42 7.72
C SER A 384 10.28 1.42 6.59
N VAL A 385 11.46 1.46 5.98
CA VAL A 385 11.87 0.52 4.92
C VAL A 385 11.96 -0.88 5.50
N VAL A 386 12.69 -1.04 6.60
CA VAL A 386 12.88 -2.35 7.26
C VAL A 386 11.55 -2.95 7.71
N ALA A 387 10.71 -2.18 8.39
CA ALA A 387 9.42 -2.67 8.90
C ALA A 387 8.42 -3.04 7.79
N SER A 388 8.57 -2.48 6.58
CA SER A 388 7.65 -2.73 5.47
C SER A 388 7.62 -4.19 5.01
N GLY A 389 8.67 -4.95 5.30
CA GLY A 389 8.81 -6.33 4.82
C GLY A 389 9.43 -6.48 3.44
N ILE A 390 9.93 -5.38 2.85
CA ILE A 390 10.42 -5.35 1.48
C ILE A 390 11.61 -6.31 1.22
N LEU A 391 12.33 -6.71 2.28
CA LEU A 391 13.41 -7.69 2.21
C LEU A 391 12.99 -9.10 2.67
N GLN A 392 11.90 -9.20 3.44
CA GLN A 392 11.45 -10.44 4.07
C GLN A 392 10.39 -11.16 3.23
N GLU A 393 9.75 -10.47 2.29
CA GLU A 393 8.67 -11.00 1.47
C GLU A 393 8.79 -10.58 0.00
N PRO A 394 8.38 -11.44 -0.95
CA PRO A 394 8.23 -11.05 -2.34
C PRO A 394 7.37 -9.80 -2.48
N LEU A 395 7.79 -8.83 -3.31
CA LEU A 395 7.08 -7.55 -3.47
C LEU A 395 5.59 -7.75 -3.77
N VAL A 396 5.24 -8.71 -4.64
CA VAL A 396 3.84 -8.99 -5.02
C VAL A 396 2.94 -9.42 -3.85
N LEU A 397 3.54 -9.86 -2.75
CA LEU A 397 2.84 -10.29 -1.53
C LEU A 397 2.68 -9.16 -0.52
N LEU A 398 3.36 -8.03 -0.69
CA LEU A 398 3.09 -6.85 0.12
C LEU A 398 1.70 -6.30 -0.23
N LEU A 399 0.98 -5.79 0.77
CA LEU A 399 -0.35 -5.20 0.54
C LEU A 399 -0.29 -4.00 -0.43
N HIS A 400 0.75 -3.18 -0.30
CA HIS A 400 0.98 -1.97 -1.09
C HIS A 400 2.46 -1.87 -1.50
N PRO A 401 2.90 -2.68 -2.47
CA PRO A 401 4.32 -2.78 -2.81
C PRO A 401 4.90 -1.47 -3.34
N ILE A 402 4.09 -0.69 -4.07
CA ILE A 402 4.53 0.60 -4.58
C ILE A 402 4.85 1.58 -3.43
N ASN A 403 4.05 1.61 -2.37
CA ASN A 403 4.34 2.47 -1.22
C ASN A 403 5.63 2.07 -0.51
N SER A 404 5.96 0.77 -0.43
CA SER A 404 7.25 0.31 0.12
C SER A 404 8.41 0.76 -0.77
N CYS A 405 8.28 0.64 -2.09
CA CYS A 405 9.29 1.13 -3.05
C CYS A 405 9.48 2.65 -2.95
N ARG A 406 8.40 3.42 -2.85
CA ARG A 406 8.42 4.88 -2.72
C ARG A 406 8.98 5.33 -1.37
N SER A 407 8.71 4.59 -0.29
CA SER A 407 9.32 4.83 1.02
C SER A 407 10.83 4.60 0.99
N LEU A 408 11.29 3.55 0.30
CA LEU A 408 12.72 3.30 0.05
C LEU A 408 13.35 4.44 -0.75
N PHE A 409 12.73 4.87 -1.84
CA PHE A 409 13.19 6.01 -2.63
C PHE A 409 13.30 7.28 -1.78
N ALA A 410 12.28 7.59 -0.96
CA ALA A 410 12.30 8.74 -0.07
C ALA A 410 13.38 8.65 1.02
N CYS A 411 13.70 7.44 1.50
CA CYS A 411 14.81 7.20 2.44
C CYS A 411 16.17 7.45 1.77
N GLU A 412 16.43 6.84 0.62
CA GLU A 412 17.70 7.01 -0.10
C GLU A 412 17.90 8.44 -0.60
N LEU A 413 16.82 9.14 -0.98
CA LEU A 413 16.91 10.55 -1.34
C LEU A 413 17.39 11.41 -0.16
N GLN A 414 16.84 11.18 1.04
CA GLN A 414 17.29 11.85 2.26
C GLN A 414 18.76 11.53 2.57
N LEU A 415 19.16 10.26 2.51
CA LEU A 415 20.54 9.83 2.73
C LEU A 415 21.51 10.47 1.72
N THR A 416 21.11 10.52 0.45
CA THR A 416 21.94 11.10 -0.62
C THR A 416 22.23 12.59 -0.37
N PHE A 417 21.23 13.36 0.04
CA PHE A 417 21.44 14.77 0.38
C PHE A 417 22.31 14.96 1.62
N VAL A 418 22.15 14.11 2.64
CA VAL A 418 22.99 14.13 3.84
C VAL A 418 24.44 13.79 3.51
N LEU A 419 24.68 12.73 2.73
CA LEU A 419 26.02 12.28 2.33
C LEU A 419 26.80 13.30 1.49
N ARG A 420 26.09 14.14 0.73
CA ARG A 420 26.69 15.23 -0.06
C ARG A 420 27.11 16.44 0.78
N SER A 421 26.73 16.49 2.05
CA SER A 421 27.01 17.60 2.96
C SER A 421 27.92 17.14 4.09
N ASP A 422 29.19 17.54 4.06
CA ASP A 422 30.17 17.20 5.11
C ASP A 422 29.71 17.63 6.50
N SER A 423 29.00 18.76 6.59
CA SER A 423 28.45 19.28 7.85
C SER A 423 27.26 18.49 8.40
N CYS A 424 26.63 17.62 7.60
CA CYS A 424 25.43 16.87 7.99
C CYS A 424 25.68 15.39 8.25
N GLN A 425 26.92 14.90 8.15
CA GLN A 425 27.23 13.47 8.36
C GLN A 425 26.79 12.95 9.74
N PHE A 426 26.69 13.81 10.75
CA PHE A 426 26.16 13.46 12.09
C PHE A 426 24.71 12.96 12.08
N VAL A 427 23.97 13.18 10.98
CA VAL A 427 22.57 12.75 10.82
C VAL A 427 22.49 11.26 10.44
N LEU A 428 23.56 10.67 9.91
CA LEU A 428 23.55 9.31 9.39
C LEU A 428 23.37 8.28 10.51
N PRO A 429 22.40 7.36 10.39
CA PRO A 429 22.27 6.25 11.32
C PRO A 429 23.39 5.22 11.09
N SER A 430 23.71 4.40 12.09
CA SER A 430 24.82 3.42 12.04
C SER A 430 24.70 2.37 10.93
N SER A 431 23.49 2.12 10.44
CA SER A 431 23.15 1.07 9.47
C SER A 431 22.50 1.63 8.20
N TRP A 432 22.89 2.85 7.83
CA TRP A 432 22.31 3.58 6.71
C TRP A 432 22.46 2.87 5.35
N GLU A 433 23.48 2.02 5.20
CA GLU A 433 23.79 1.25 4.00
C GLU A 433 22.67 0.26 3.62
N ILE A 434 21.88 -0.20 4.59
CA ILE A 434 20.76 -1.13 4.38
C ILE A 434 19.80 -0.61 3.31
N ALA A 435 19.57 0.70 3.23
CA ALA A 435 18.70 1.28 2.21
C ALA A 435 19.24 0.97 0.79
N GLY A 436 20.53 1.22 0.56
CA GLY A 436 21.18 0.94 -0.72
C GLY A 436 21.25 -0.55 -1.04
N GLU A 437 21.46 -1.40 -0.05
CA GLU A 437 21.41 -2.86 -0.19
C GLU A 437 20.01 -3.33 -0.57
N THR A 438 18.98 -2.78 0.08
CA THR A 438 17.58 -3.05 -0.22
C THR A 438 17.25 -2.72 -1.67
N ARG A 439 17.65 -1.53 -2.15
CA ARG A 439 17.41 -1.14 -3.54
C ARG A 439 18.11 -2.05 -4.53
N LYS A 440 19.35 -2.45 -4.24
CA LYS A 440 20.07 -3.42 -5.08
C LYS A 440 19.33 -4.75 -5.15
N ALA A 441 18.88 -5.27 -4.00
CA ALA A 441 18.17 -6.55 -3.90
C ALA A 441 16.89 -6.59 -4.74
N ILE A 442 16.12 -5.49 -4.79
CA ILE A 442 14.85 -5.44 -5.53
C ILE A 442 14.96 -4.90 -6.97
N SER A 443 16.13 -4.39 -7.37
CA SER A 443 16.31 -3.62 -8.62
C SER A 443 15.86 -4.37 -9.88
N GLY A 444 16.24 -5.65 -10.02
CA GLY A 444 15.86 -6.48 -11.17
C GLY A 444 14.34 -6.68 -11.26
N LEU A 445 13.71 -7.02 -10.13
CA LEU A 445 12.26 -7.22 -10.05
C LEU A 445 11.49 -5.93 -10.36
N VAL A 446 11.92 -4.81 -9.79
CA VAL A 446 11.31 -3.50 -10.01
C VAL A 446 11.43 -3.06 -11.48
N ALA A 447 12.56 -3.31 -12.13
CA ALA A 447 12.77 -2.98 -13.54
C ALA A 447 11.72 -3.61 -14.47
N GLU A 448 11.29 -4.83 -14.14
CA GLU A 448 10.27 -5.54 -14.90
C GLU A 448 8.84 -5.13 -14.52
N MET A 449 8.62 -4.84 -13.24
CA MET A 449 7.28 -4.72 -12.68
C MET A 449 6.75 -3.29 -12.54
N SER A 450 7.60 -2.30 -12.35
CA SER A 450 7.17 -0.91 -12.07
C SER A 450 8.07 0.09 -12.79
N PRO A 451 7.58 0.74 -13.86
CA PRO A 451 8.37 1.76 -14.55
C PRO A 451 8.67 2.96 -13.64
N THR A 452 7.75 3.30 -12.72
CA THR A 452 7.95 4.35 -11.73
C THR A 452 9.10 4.02 -10.78
N ALA A 453 9.02 2.90 -10.06
CA ALA A 453 10.05 2.55 -9.08
C ALA A 453 11.40 2.24 -9.75
N PHE A 454 11.40 1.79 -11.01
CA PHE A 454 12.62 1.67 -11.79
C PHE A 454 13.26 3.05 -12.04
N ARG A 455 12.46 4.01 -12.49
CA ARG A 455 12.91 5.39 -12.72
C ARG A 455 13.40 6.07 -11.44
N ASP A 456 12.79 5.77 -10.29
CA ASP A 456 13.26 6.22 -8.98
C ASP A 456 14.71 5.79 -8.73
N GLY A 457 15.03 4.53 -9.04
CA GLY A 457 16.39 4.00 -8.93
C GLY A 457 17.37 4.67 -9.88
N GLU A 458 16.96 4.97 -11.12
CA GLU A 458 17.78 5.73 -12.06
C GLU A 458 18.09 7.14 -11.56
N ILE A 459 17.09 7.83 -10.98
CA ILE A 459 17.27 9.16 -10.39
C ILE A 459 18.27 9.10 -9.22
N LEU A 460 18.17 8.11 -8.34
CA LEU A 460 19.14 7.93 -7.26
C LEU A 460 20.56 7.69 -7.77
N ASN A 461 20.72 6.92 -8.84
CA ASN A 461 22.04 6.70 -9.45
C ASN A 461 22.64 7.99 -10.04
N LEU A 462 21.80 8.88 -10.58
CA LEU A 462 22.25 10.21 -11.04
C LEU A 462 22.60 11.16 -9.90
N LEU A 463 22.00 10.94 -8.72
CA LEU A 463 22.25 11.71 -7.50
C LEU A 463 23.33 11.09 -6.61
N ALA A 464 23.88 9.92 -6.93
CA ALA A 464 24.99 9.36 -6.19
C ALA A 464 26.19 10.35 -6.20
N PRO A 465 26.93 10.50 -5.09
CA PRO A 465 28.09 11.39 -4.99
C PRO A 465 29.26 10.93 -5.86
#